data_AF-A0A7W1SF00-F1
#
_entry.id   AF-A0A7W1SF00-F1
#
_cell.length_a   1.000
_cell.length_b   1.000
_cell.length_c   1.000
_cell.angle_alpha   90.00
_cell.angle_beta   90.00
_cell.angle_gamma   90.00
#
_symmetry.space_group_name_H-M   'P 1'
#
loop_
_entity.id
_entity.type
_entity.pdbx_description
1 polymer ?
#
loop_
_entity_poly.entity_id
_entity_poly.type
_entity_poly.pdbx_seq_one_letter_code
_entity_poly.pdbx_strand_id
1 'polypeptide(L)'
;MRDVLLIIKREFRERVASRSFVLGTLLFPVLVAGIVLLPRLVGSGGAEWTLAVINEAPAAVGETFASALSATSDAADDNMYRLIPVDPPLDPVRQQLASQIETRAIDGYVVLPADILTSGTIVFRARNVGGFAVGRDLRRAATLAVQRERLRTAGIDASEVAAIVAPVQLDEARITARGEERGGAMSTFMTAYLVAFLIYLMTTLYGVAVMRSVLEEKTNRIAEVLMSTIRASHLMAGKIIGVGSAAVAQVLIWVAITAVVVSQSDRLGEGFALPEPVMQALRMDLATGVLLFLFFLLGFFLYASIFAMVGAAV
;
A
#
# COMPACT_ATOMS: atom_id res chain seq x y z
N MET A 1 5.97 43.51 -14.07
CA MET A 1 5.95 42.57 -12.91
C MET A 1 4.60 42.58 -12.18
N ARG A 2 3.96 43.74 -11.95
CA ARG A 2 2.59 43.80 -11.38
C ARG A 2 1.57 42.95 -12.14
N ASP A 3 1.64 42.94 -13.48
CA ASP A 3 0.65 42.22 -14.30
C ASP A 3 0.75 40.70 -14.16
N VAL A 4 1.98 40.16 -14.09
CA VAL A 4 2.23 38.73 -13.84
C VAL A 4 1.71 38.33 -12.47
N LEU A 5 1.93 39.16 -11.45
CA LEU A 5 1.46 38.89 -10.10
C LEU A 5 -0.07 38.87 -10.00
N LEU A 6 -0.75 39.75 -10.75
CA LEU A 6 -2.21 39.78 -10.84
C LEU A 6 -2.77 38.50 -11.47
N ILE A 7 -2.12 38.02 -12.54
CA ILE A 7 -2.48 36.76 -13.20
C ILE A 7 -2.28 35.58 -12.24
N ILE A 8 -1.12 35.50 -11.58
CA ILE A 8 -0.84 34.47 -10.57
C ILE A 8 -1.93 34.46 -9.49
N LYS A 9 -2.27 35.62 -8.93
CA LYS A 9 -3.27 35.74 -7.87
C LYS A 9 -4.65 35.28 -8.34
N ARG A 10 -5.04 35.66 -9.56
CA ARG A 10 -6.32 35.24 -10.16
C ARG A 10 -6.35 33.73 -10.33
N GLU A 11 -5.37 33.17 -11.03
CA GLU A 11 -5.28 31.73 -11.35
C GLU A 11 -5.23 30.88 -10.07
N PHE A 12 -4.43 31.31 -9.08
CA PHE A 12 -4.39 30.66 -7.77
C PHE A 12 -5.76 30.65 -7.08
N ARG A 13 -6.43 31.81 -7.00
CA ARG A 13 -7.73 31.92 -6.33
C ARG A 13 -8.80 31.09 -7.03
N GLU A 14 -8.81 31.13 -8.36
CA GLU A 14 -9.75 30.36 -9.18
C GLU A 14 -9.55 28.85 -8.99
N ARG A 15 -8.29 28.40 -8.86
CA ARG A 15 -7.98 27.00 -8.56
C ARG A 15 -8.34 26.60 -7.14
N VAL A 16 -7.89 27.34 -6.12
CA VAL A 16 -8.12 26.98 -4.71
C VAL A 16 -9.61 27.05 -4.33
N ALA A 17 -10.38 27.95 -4.94
CA ALA A 17 -11.83 28.03 -4.73
C ALA A 17 -12.63 26.95 -5.49
N SER A 18 -11.99 26.16 -6.35
CA SER A 18 -12.68 25.15 -7.15
C SER A 18 -13.06 23.92 -6.33
N ARG A 19 -14.18 23.28 -6.68
CA ARG A 19 -14.59 22.01 -6.08
C ARG A 19 -13.55 20.92 -6.32
N SER A 20 -12.90 20.92 -7.49
CA SER A 20 -11.84 19.96 -7.82
C SER A 20 -10.63 20.08 -6.91
N PHE A 21 -10.27 21.29 -6.49
CA PHE A 21 -9.19 21.50 -5.53
C PHE A 21 -9.55 20.94 -4.15
N VAL A 22 -10.75 21.22 -3.66
CA VAL A 22 -11.22 20.70 -2.36
C VAL A 22 -11.28 19.17 -2.38
N LEU A 23 -11.87 18.59 -3.43
CA LEU A 23 -11.94 17.14 -3.62
C LEU A 23 -10.55 16.51 -3.72
N GLY A 24 -9.66 17.08 -4.53
CA GLY A 24 -8.28 16.59 -4.67
C GLY A 24 -7.47 16.69 -3.38
N THR A 25 -7.69 17.76 -2.60
CA THR A 25 -7.03 17.98 -1.32
C THR A 25 -7.54 17.01 -0.25
N LEU A 26 -8.84 16.70 -0.22
CA LEU A 26 -9.41 15.75 0.73
C LEU A 26 -9.18 14.28 0.34
N LEU A 27 -8.96 13.98 -0.94
CA LEU A 27 -8.79 12.62 -1.44
C LEU A 27 -7.65 11.89 -0.72
N PHE A 28 -6.49 12.52 -0.55
CA PHE A 28 -5.33 11.89 0.10
C PHE A 28 -5.58 11.59 1.59
N PRO A 29 -6.02 12.55 2.43
CA PRO A 29 -6.41 12.27 3.82
C PRO A 29 -7.50 11.19 3.93
N VAL A 30 -8.49 11.19 3.05
CA VAL A 30 -9.56 10.18 3.04
C VAL A 30 -9.01 8.81 2.67
N LEU A 31 -8.08 8.74 1.70
CA LEU A 31 -7.43 7.49 1.33
C LEU A 31 -6.59 6.93 2.49
N VAL A 32 -5.81 7.78 3.15
CA VAL A 32 -5.02 7.39 4.33
C VAL A 32 -5.95 6.95 5.47
N ALA A 33 -7.00 7.71 5.76
CA ALA A 33 -8.00 7.34 6.77
C ALA A 33 -8.69 6.02 6.41
N GLY A 34 -8.99 5.79 5.13
CA GLY A 34 -9.51 4.53 4.62
C GLY A 34 -8.58 3.36 4.91
N ILE A 35 -7.28 3.50 4.61
CA ILE A 35 -6.27 2.47 4.90
C ILE A 35 -6.18 2.19 6.41
N VAL A 36 -6.27 3.22 7.26
CA VAL A 36 -6.19 3.07 8.71
C VAL A 36 -7.48 2.49 9.32
N LEU A 37 -8.65 2.86 8.80
CA LEU A 37 -9.94 2.49 9.36
C LEU A 37 -10.51 1.18 8.78
N LEU A 38 -10.22 0.86 7.52
CA LEU A 38 -10.74 -0.34 6.84
C LEU A 38 -10.45 -1.64 7.60
N PRO A 39 -9.20 -1.93 8.02
CA PRO A 39 -8.91 -3.14 8.80
C PRO A 39 -9.71 -3.22 10.10
N ARG A 40 -10.13 -2.10 10.70
CA ARG A 40 -10.92 -2.11 11.95
C ARG A 40 -12.38 -2.44 11.69
N LEU A 41 -12.94 -1.85 10.65
CA LEU A 41 -14.33 -2.07 10.28
C LEU A 41 -14.54 -3.51 9.81
N VAL A 42 -13.49 -4.11 9.24
CA VAL A 42 -13.47 -5.51 8.80
C VAL A 42 -13.04 -6.48 9.92
N GLY A 43 -12.53 -5.96 11.04
CA GLY A 43 -11.92 -6.75 12.13
C GLY A 43 -10.43 -6.94 11.89
N SER A 44 -9.61 -6.70 12.92
CA SER A 44 -8.14 -6.68 12.85
C SER A 44 -7.48 -8.06 12.71
N GLY A 45 -8.22 -9.08 12.28
CA GLY A 45 -7.64 -10.36 11.86
C GLY A 45 -7.35 -10.30 10.37
N GLY A 46 -6.30 -11.00 9.93
CA GLY A 46 -6.21 -11.37 8.52
C GLY A 46 -7.51 -12.08 8.08
N ALA A 47 -7.73 -12.21 6.78
CA ALA A 47 -8.98 -12.77 6.27
C ALA A 47 -9.29 -14.13 6.96
N GLU A 48 -10.55 -14.36 7.32
CA GLU A 48 -10.99 -15.70 7.74
C GLU A 48 -10.99 -16.63 6.52
N TRP A 49 -10.23 -17.71 6.59
CA TRP A 49 -10.15 -18.74 5.57
C TRP A 49 -10.75 -20.03 6.09
N THR A 50 -11.79 -20.51 5.43
CA THR A 50 -12.35 -21.84 5.63
C THR A 50 -11.69 -22.82 4.65
N LEU A 51 -10.81 -23.66 5.17
CA LEU A 51 -10.03 -24.61 4.36
C LEU A 51 -10.42 -26.05 4.68
N ALA A 52 -10.76 -26.82 3.64
CA ALA A 52 -10.88 -28.26 3.75
C ALA A 52 -9.48 -28.90 3.75
N VAL A 53 -9.19 -29.76 4.74
CA VAL A 53 -7.88 -30.42 4.87
C VAL A 53 -8.06 -31.92 4.62
N ILE A 54 -7.40 -32.41 3.57
CA ILE A 54 -7.33 -33.82 3.23
C ILE A 54 -5.96 -34.32 3.67
N ASN A 55 -5.93 -35.16 4.71
CA ASN A 55 -4.69 -35.72 5.24
C ASN A 55 -4.52 -37.17 4.80
N GLU A 56 -3.70 -37.41 3.77
CA GLU A 56 -3.25 -38.75 3.36
C GLU A 56 -1.91 -39.12 4.02
N ALA A 57 -1.25 -38.16 4.66
CA ALA A 57 0.00 -38.34 5.40
C ALA A 57 -0.22 -39.00 6.77
N PRO A 58 0.85 -39.42 7.48
CA PRO A 58 0.74 -39.92 8.85
C PRO A 58 -0.04 -38.95 9.76
N ALA A 59 -0.87 -39.48 10.66
CA ALA A 59 -1.76 -38.68 11.50
C ALA A 59 -1.05 -37.53 12.25
N ALA A 60 0.17 -37.79 12.74
CA ALA A 60 1.00 -36.80 13.42
C ALA A 60 1.32 -35.56 12.57
N VAL A 61 1.45 -35.72 11.23
CA VAL A 61 1.69 -34.61 10.29
C VAL A 61 0.44 -33.75 10.20
N GLY A 62 -0.74 -34.35 10.06
CA GLY A 62 -2.01 -33.63 10.00
C GLY A 62 -2.30 -32.82 11.28
N GLU A 63 -2.08 -33.41 12.45
CA GLU A 63 -2.26 -32.74 13.75
C GLU A 63 -1.28 -31.57 13.95
N THR A 64 -0.01 -31.78 13.62
CA THR A 64 1.02 -30.73 13.72
C THR A 64 0.76 -29.61 12.72
N PHE A 65 0.31 -29.94 11.51
CA PHE A 65 -0.06 -28.97 10.50
C PHE A 65 -1.24 -28.10 10.96
N ALA A 66 -2.32 -28.72 11.46
CA ALA A 66 -3.49 -28.01 11.94
C ALA A 66 -3.15 -27.08 13.12
N SER A 67 -2.39 -27.58 14.10
CA SER A 67 -1.97 -26.78 15.26
C SER A 67 -1.03 -25.64 14.88
N ALA A 68 -0.07 -25.85 13.97
CA ALA A 68 0.83 -24.80 13.50
C ALA A 68 0.09 -23.70 12.72
N LEU A 69 -0.91 -24.08 11.91
CA LEU A 69 -1.71 -23.13 11.15
C LEU A 69 -2.65 -22.33 12.06
N SER A 70 -3.21 -22.94 13.10
CA SER A 70 -4.01 -22.24 14.11
C SER A 70 -3.15 -21.34 15.03
N ALA A 71 -1.94 -21.74 15.40
CA ALA A 71 -1.03 -20.95 16.24
C ALA A 71 -0.42 -19.74 15.51
N THR A 72 -0.47 -19.74 14.18
CA THR A 72 -0.02 -18.61 13.37
C THR A 72 -0.99 -17.42 13.50
N SER A 73 -2.24 -17.62 13.94
CA SER A 73 -3.24 -16.54 14.05
C SER A 73 -3.07 -15.55 15.23
N ASP A 74 -2.05 -15.69 16.07
CA ASP A 74 -1.87 -14.85 17.27
C ASP A 74 -1.06 -13.56 17.01
N ALA A 75 -0.51 -13.36 15.80
CA ALA A 75 0.14 -12.12 15.40
C ALA A 75 -0.86 -11.15 14.74
N ALA A 76 -0.74 -9.85 15.02
CA ALA A 76 -1.69 -8.79 14.64
C ALA A 76 -1.88 -8.54 13.11
N ASP A 77 -1.33 -9.39 12.26
CA ASP A 77 -1.33 -9.28 10.80
C ASP A 77 -1.64 -10.62 10.10
N ASP A 78 -2.11 -11.62 10.86
CA ASP A 78 -2.18 -13.01 10.41
C ASP A 78 -3.59 -13.52 10.09
N ASN A 79 -3.69 -14.43 9.11
CA ASN A 79 -4.97 -14.98 8.66
C ASN A 79 -5.56 -15.92 9.72
N MET A 80 -6.88 -15.89 9.89
CA MET A 80 -7.57 -16.85 10.73
C MET A 80 -7.98 -18.07 9.89
N TYR A 81 -7.64 -19.27 10.36
CA TYR A 81 -7.93 -20.51 9.63
C TYR A 81 -8.97 -21.37 10.34
N ARG A 82 -10.10 -21.58 9.67
CA ARG A 82 -11.09 -22.60 10.04
C ARG A 82 -10.85 -23.84 9.21
N LEU A 83 -10.33 -24.89 9.84
CA LEU A 83 -10.04 -26.15 9.17
C LEU A 83 -11.22 -27.11 9.25
N ILE A 84 -11.61 -27.65 8.09
CA ILE A 84 -12.63 -28.70 7.98
C ILE A 84 -11.90 -29.99 7.58
N PRO A 85 -11.77 -30.99 8.48
CA PRO A 85 -11.18 -32.25 8.11
C PRO A 85 -12.07 -32.97 7.09
N VAL A 86 -11.44 -33.55 6.06
CA VAL A 86 -12.12 -34.35 5.04
C VAL A 86 -11.39 -35.68 4.91
N ASP A 87 -12.15 -36.77 4.98
CA ASP A 87 -11.59 -38.11 4.90
C ASP A 87 -10.94 -38.37 3.53
N PRO A 88 -9.72 -38.95 3.49
CA PRO A 88 -9.07 -39.32 2.24
C PRO A 88 -9.76 -40.52 1.56
N PRO A 89 -9.58 -40.72 0.24
CA PRO A 89 -8.71 -39.97 -0.68
C PRO A 89 -9.39 -38.74 -1.32
N LEU A 90 -8.61 -37.85 -1.93
CA LEU A 90 -9.12 -36.62 -2.57
C LEU A 90 -10.11 -36.87 -3.73
N ASP A 91 -9.87 -37.88 -4.56
CA ASP A 91 -10.58 -38.09 -5.82
C ASP A 91 -12.11 -38.16 -5.71
N PRO A 92 -12.72 -38.94 -4.80
CA PRO A 92 -14.19 -39.00 -4.66
C PRO A 92 -14.82 -37.68 -4.21
N VAL A 93 -14.10 -36.85 -3.43
CA VAL A 93 -14.62 -35.60 -2.85
C VAL A 93 -14.24 -34.36 -3.66
N ARG A 94 -13.34 -34.47 -4.63
CA ARG A 94 -12.80 -33.35 -5.42
C ARG A 94 -13.88 -32.49 -6.07
N GLN A 95 -14.87 -33.11 -6.72
CA GLN A 95 -15.93 -32.39 -7.42
C GLN A 95 -16.88 -31.69 -6.45
N GLN A 96 -17.14 -32.29 -5.29
CA GLN A 96 -17.93 -31.68 -4.22
C GLN A 96 -17.20 -30.47 -3.61
N LEU A 97 -15.89 -30.59 -3.35
CA LEU A 97 -15.10 -29.47 -2.85
C LEU A 97 -15.03 -28.33 -3.86
N ALA A 98 -14.91 -28.64 -5.16
CA ALA A 98 -14.96 -27.64 -6.21
C ALA A 98 -16.30 -26.87 -6.21
N SER A 99 -17.44 -27.56 -6.08
CA SER A 99 -18.75 -26.90 -6.00
C SER A 99 -18.94 -26.10 -4.71
N GLN A 100 -18.37 -26.55 -3.59
CA GLN A 100 -18.34 -25.80 -2.33
C GLN A 100 -17.47 -24.54 -2.43
N ILE A 101 -16.34 -24.61 -3.13
CA ILE A 101 -15.50 -23.46 -3.46
C ILE A 101 -16.28 -22.49 -4.33
N GLU A 102 -17.08 -22.94 -5.30
CA GLU A 102 -17.90 -22.09 -6.18
C GLU A 102 -19.09 -21.43 -5.46
N THR A 103 -19.71 -22.13 -4.52
CA THR A 103 -20.86 -21.65 -3.73
C THR A 103 -20.47 -20.82 -2.51
N ARG A 104 -19.17 -20.61 -2.25
CA ARG A 104 -18.61 -19.87 -1.08
C ARG A 104 -18.86 -20.56 0.25
N ALA A 105 -19.04 -21.88 0.25
CA ALA A 105 -19.11 -22.66 1.49
C ALA A 105 -17.73 -22.88 2.10
N ILE A 106 -16.69 -22.98 1.26
CA ILE A 106 -15.28 -23.04 1.65
C ILE A 106 -14.45 -22.14 0.72
N ASP A 107 -13.28 -21.70 1.17
CA ASP A 107 -12.39 -20.82 0.39
C ASP A 107 -11.40 -21.62 -0.46
N GLY A 108 -11.04 -22.82 0.01
CA GLY A 108 -10.13 -23.73 -0.66
C GLY A 108 -9.98 -25.07 0.04
N TYR A 109 -9.18 -25.95 -0.55
CA TYR A 109 -8.74 -27.19 0.07
C TYR A 109 -7.22 -27.37 -0.02
N VAL A 110 -6.67 -28.06 0.98
CA VAL A 110 -5.27 -28.41 1.12
C VAL A 110 -5.17 -29.93 1.21
N VAL A 111 -4.24 -30.52 0.47
CA VAL A 111 -3.96 -31.96 0.49
C VAL A 111 -2.53 -32.16 0.99
N LEU A 112 -2.41 -32.97 2.03
CA LEU A 112 -1.16 -33.50 2.56
C LEU A 112 -1.02 -34.93 2.02
N PRO A 113 -0.27 -35.16 0.92
CA PRO A 113 -0.19 -36.47 0.29
C PRO A 113 0.56 -37.48 1.17
N ALA A 114 0.30 -38.78 0.97
CA ALA A 114 0.95 -39.84 1.73
C ALA A 114 2.49 -39.84 1.63
N ASP A 115 3.02 -39.36 0.50
CA ASP A 115 4.45 -39.28 0.23
C ASP A 115 5.11 -37.96 0.68
N ILE A 116 4.39 -37.09 1.42
CA ILE A 116 4.87 -35.74 1.80
C ILE A 116 6.23 -35.75 2.50
N LEU A 117 6.57 -36.84 3.21
CA LEU A 117 7.85 -37.01 3.89
C LEU A 117 9.03 -37.15 2.92
N THR A 118 8.82 -37.59 1.68
CA THR A 118 9.84 -37.70 0.64
C THR A 118 9.66 -36.64 -0.45
N SER A 119 8.42 -36.39 -0.89
CA SER A 119 8.09 -35.44 -1.97
C SER A 119 8.17 -33.98 -1.53
N GLY A 120 7.96 -33.69 -0.24
CA GLY A 120 7.96 -32.33 0.31
C GLY A 120 6.93 -31.39 -0.30
N THR A 121 5.91 -31.93 -0.99
CA THR A 121 4.97 -31.16 -1.79
C THR A 121 3.57 -31.23 -1.16
N ILE A 122 2.93 -30.06 -1.02
CA ILE A 122 1.51 -29.96 -0.65
C ILE A 122 0.70 -29.43 -1.83
N VAL A 123 -0.56 -29.83 -1.91
CA VAL A 123 -1.47 -29.35 -2.96
C VAL A 123 -2.47 -28.39 -2.35
N PHE A 124 -2.43 -27.13 -2.77
CA PHE A 124 -3.42 -26.12 -2.38
C PHE A 124 -4.25 -25.71 -3.61
N ARG A 125 -5.57 -25.65 -3.45
CA ARG A 125 -6.51 -25.20 -4.48
C ARG A 125 -7.56 -24.31 -3.81
N ALA A 126 -7.75 -23.11 -4.34
CA ALA A 126 -8.66 -22.12 -3.77
C ALA A 126 -9.31 -21.28 -4.86
N ARG A 127 -10.40 -20.59 -4.50
CA ARG A 127 -11.07 -19.62 -5.38
C ARG A 127 -10.12 -18.50 -5.81
N ASN A 128 -9.30 -18.01 -4.88
CA ASN A 128 -8.32 -16.98 -5.13
C ASN A 128 -6.98 -17.38 -4.52
N VAL A 129 -6.04 -17.82 -5.35
CA VAL A 129 -4.68 -18.19 -4.93
C VAL A 129 -3.81 -16.95 -4.64
N GLY A 130 -4.34 -15.74 -4.84
CA GLY A 130 -3.62 -14.47 -4.73
C GLY A 130 -3.24 -14.00 -3.32
N GLY A 131 -3.58 -14.77 -2.28
CA GLY A 131 -3.11 -14.50 -0.92
C GLY A 131 -1.65 -14.93 -0.76
N PHE A 132 -0.69 -14.02 -1.01
CA PHE A 132 0.74 -14.28 -0.74
C PHE A 132 1.00 -14.73 0.71
N ALA A 133 0.14 -14.32 1.66
CA ALA A 133 0.17 -14.75 3.05
C ALA A 133 -0.24 -16.23 3.19
N VAL A 134 -1.43 -16.63 2.71
CA VAL A 134 -1.94 -18.01 2.86
C VAL A 134 -0.98 -19.07 2.32
N GLY A 135 -0.41 -18.84 1.13
CA GLY A 135 0.58 -19.78 0.59
C GLY A 135 1.84 -19.91 1.44
N ARG A 136 2.27 -18.81 2.10
CA ARG A 136 3.39 -18.78 3.03
C ARG A 136 3.05 -19.53 4.33
N ASP A 137 1.86 -19.30 4.87
CA ASP A 137 1.39 -19.86 6.14
C ASP A 137 1.20 -21.38 6.01
N LEU A 138 0.52 -21.83 4.94
CA LEU A 138 0.38 -23.25 4.61
C LEU A 138 1.74 -23.93 4.43
N ARG A 139 2.68 -23.30 3.72
CA ARG A 139 4.03 -23.85 3.53
C ARG A 139 4.78 -23.93 4.85
N ARG A 140 4.69 -22.91 5.71
CA ARG A 140 5.35 -22.89 7.03
C ARG A 140 4.79 -23.98 7.94
N ALA A 141 3.47 -24.10 8.04
CA ALA A 141 2.80 -25.15 8.82
C ALA A 141 3.17 -26.55 8.32
N ALA A 142 3.15 -26.79 7.00
CA ALA A 142 3.51 -28.08 6.42
C ALA A 142 5.00 -28.40 6.63
N THR A 143 5.88 -27.41 6.50
CA THR A 143 7.32 -27.58 6.73
C THR A 143 7.59 -28.00 8.17
N LEU A 144 6.97 -27.32 9.15
CA LEU A 144 7.09 -27.67 10.56
C LEU A 144 6.58 -29.09 10.85
N ALA A 145 5.42 -29.46 10.29
CA ALA A 145 4.83 -30.78 10.47
C ALA A 145 5.72 -31.89 9.89
N VAL A 146 6.21 -31.72 8.67
CA VAL A 146 7.09 -32.69 7.98
C VAL A 146 8.45 -32.79 8.68
N GLN A 147 9.04 -31.67 9.12
CA GLN A 147 10.30 -31.69 9.85
C GLN A 147 10.17 -32.44 11.18
N ARG A 148 9.11 -32.15 11.95
CA ARG A 148 8.85 -32.82 13.23
C ARG A 148 8.71 -34.34 13.05
N GLU A 149 8.00 -34.76 12.01
CA GLU A 149 7.80 -36.19 11.73
C GLU A 149 9.07 -36.89 11.21
N ARG A 150 9.88 -36.20 10.40
CA ARG A 150 11.20 -36.71 9.97
C ARG A 150 12.14 -36.90 11.16
N LEU A 151 12.17 -35.95 12.09
CA LEU A 151 12.97 -36.05 13.33
C LEU A 151 12.50 -37.21 14.21
N ARG A 152 11.18 -37.35 14.38
CA ARG A 152 10.57 -38.48 15.12
C ARG A 152 10.96 -39.82 14.51
N THR A 153 10.90 -39.95 13.19
CA THR A 153 11.26 -41.18 12.46
C THR A 153 12.76 -41.49 12.59
N ALA A 154 13.60 -40.46 12.70
CA ALA A 154 15.05 -40.57 12.94
C ALA A 154 15.40 -40.84 14.41
N GLY A 155 14.42 -40.89 15.33
CA GLY A 155 14.66 -41.09 16.76
C GLY A 155 15.27 -39.89 17.48
N ILE A 156 15.16 -38.69 16.90
CA ILE A 156 15.71 -37.44 17.46
C ILE A 156 14.60 -36.71 18.22
N ASP A 157 14.89 -36.22 19.42
CA ASP A 157 13.93 -35.43 20.20
C ASP A 157 13.64 -34.11 19.48
N ALA A 158 12.39 -33.95 19.04
CA ALA A 158 11.97 -32.78 18.30
C ALA A 158 11.99 -31.49 19.14
N SER A 159 11.90 -31.59 20.47
CA SER A 159 11.91 -30.42 21.35
C SER A 159 13.30 -29.79 21.46
N GLU A 160 14.34 -30.61 21.53
CA GLU A 160 15.74 -30.14 21.52
C GLU A 160 16.12 -29.54 20.17
N VAL A 161 15.70 -30.18 19.07
CA VAL A 161 15.99 -29.66 17.72
C VAL A 161 15.22 -28.39 17.41
N ALA A 162 13.97 -28.25 17.87
CA ALA A 162 13.18 -27.04 17.65
C ALA A 162 13.86 -25.78 18.20
N ALA A 163 14.55 -25.88 19.35
CA ALA A 163 15.35 -24.79 19.90
C ALA A 163 16.60 -24.49 19.05
N ILE A 164 17.23 -25.52 18.48
CA ILE A 164 18.42 -25.41 17.62
C ILE A 164 18.09 -24.79 16.26
N VAL A 165 16.94 -25.13 15.67
CA VAL A 165 16.50 -24.63 14.35
C VAL A 165 15.55 -23.43 14.44
N ALA A 166 15.34 -22.90 15.65
CA ALA A 166 14.50 -21.72 15.84
C ALA A 166 15.01 -20.58 14.94
N PRO A 167 14.14 -19.98 14.11
CA PRO A 167 14.57 -18.90 13.22
C PRO A 167 15.07 -17.74 14.06
N VAL A 168 16.27 -17.25 13.75
CA VAL A 168 16.80 -16.03 14.36
C VAL A 168 15.93 -14.87 13.91
N GLN A 169 15.32 -14.18 14.88
CA GLN A 169 14.57 -12.96 14.59
C GLN A 169 15.56 -11.88 14.17
N LEU A 170 15.35 -11.34 12.97
CA LEU A 170 16.17 -10.26 12.45
C LEU A 170 15.55 -8.93 12.91
N ASP A 171 16.24 -8.24 13.82
CA ASP A 171 15.92 -6.86 14.19
C ASP A 171 16.54 -5.93 13.13
N GLU A 172 15.73 -5.50 12.16
CA GLU A 172 16.17 -4.60 11.09
C GLU A 172 15.95 -3.14 11.48
N ALA A 173 17.05 -2.40 11.60
CA ALA A 173 17.03 -0.95 11.75
C ALA A 173 17.95 -0.28 10.71
N ARG A 174 17.49 0.85 10.17
CA ARG A 174 18.31 1.71 9.33
C ARG A 174 19.14 2.63 10.21
N ILE A 175 20.45 2.54 10.14
CA ILE A 175 21.34 3.50 10.81
C ILE A 175 21.37 4.78 9.98
N THR A 176 20.95 5.90 10.58
CA THR A 176 21.06 7.24 10.00
C THR A 176 21.98 8.11 10.86
N ALA A 177 22.37 9.28 10.35
CA ALA A 177 23.13 10.26 11.14
C ALA A 177 22.38 10.76 12.39
N ARG A 178 21.06 10.51 12.50
CA ARG A 178 20.21 10.91 13.64
C ARG A 178 19.90 9.76 14.60
N GLY A 179 20.39 8.56 14.31
CA GLY A 179 20.13 7.35 15.10
C GLY A 179 19.52 6.21 14.28
N GLU A 180 19.07 5.18 14.99
CA GLU A 180 18.41 4.01 14.42
C GLU A 180 16.94 4.32 14.10
N GLU A 181 16.59 4.22 12.82
CA GLU A 181 15.21 4.26 12.36
C GLU A 181 14.72 2.83 12.15
N ARG A 182 13.76 2.40 12.97
CA ARG A 182 13.06 1.13 12.75
C ARG A 182 12.27 1.20 11.45
N GLY A 183 12.43 0.18 10.61
CA GLY A 183 11.82 0.11 9.30
C GLY A 183 12.66 -0.72 8.35
N GLY A 184 12.21 -1.94 8.08
CA GLY A 184 12.89 -2.85 7.16
C GLY A 184 12.97 -2.30 5.73
N ALA A 185 13.73 -2.99 4.87
CA ALA A 185 13.93 -2.58 3.48
C ALA A 185 12.62 -2.34 2.72
N MET A 186 11.59 -3.16 3.00
CA MET A 186 10.27 -3.04 2.40
C MET A 186 9.55 -1.74 2.79
N SER A 187 9.60 -1.33 4.07
CA SER A 187 8.98 -0.08 4.52
C SER A 187 9.62 1.12 3.83
N THR A 188 10.96 1.14 3.77
CA THR A 188 11.72 2.20 3.10
C THR A 188 11.39 2.28 1.61
N PHE A 189 11.28 1.14 0.93
CA PHE A 189 10.85 1.08 -0.47
C PHE A 189 9.42 1.62 -0.66
N MET A 190 8.48 1.19 0.20
CA MET A 190 7.09 1.65 0.15
C MET A 190 6.97 3.15 0.41
N THR A 191 7.77 3.72 1.32
CA THR A 191 7.85 5.16 1.56
C THR A 191 8.32 5.91 0.33
N ALA A 192 9.43 5.47 -0.28
CA ALA A 192 9.96 6.08 -1.49
C ALA A 192 8.96 5.98 -2.65
N TYR A 193 8.30 4.83 -2.81
CA TYR A 193 7.25 4.62 -3.79
C TYR A 193 6.05 5.55 -3.56
N LEU A 194 5.57 5.66 -2.31
CA LEU A 194 4.46 6.54 -1.95
C LEU A 194 4.76 8.00 -2.30
N VAL A 195 5.95 8.50 -1.92
CA VAL A 195 6.38 9.87 -2.22
C VAL A 195 6.50 10.08 -3.73
N ALA A 196 7.14 9.16 -4.46
CA ALA A 196 7.28 9.24 -5.92
C ALA A 196 5.91 9.21 -6.62
N PHE A 197 5.01 8.36 -6.16
CA PHE A 197 3.65 8.24 -6.66
C PHE A 197 2.85 9.53 -6.42
N LEU A 198 2.98 10.16 -5.24
CA LEU A 198 2.36 11.45 -4.93
C LEU A 198 2.90 12.57 -5.82
N ILE A 199 4.21 12.63 -6.04
CA ILE A 199 4.83 13.58 -6.96
C ILE A 199 4.27 13.37 -8.37
N TYR A 200 4.28 12.13 -8.87
CA TYR A 200 3.71 11.79 -10.17
C TYR A 200 2.24 12.22 -10.31
N LEU A 201 1.42 11.91 -9.31
CA LEU A 201 0.01 12.24 -9.29
C LEU A 201 -0.20 13.76 -9.30
N MET A 202 0.52 14.50 -8.45
CA MET A 202 0.44 15.97 -8.39
C MET A 202 0.90 16.61 -9.70
N THR A 203 2.05 16.20 -10.23
CA THR A 203 2.59 16.72 -11.48
C THR A 203 1.65 16.47 -12.66
N THR A 204 1.04 15.28 -12.73
CA THR A 204 0.08 14.94 -13.79
C THR A 204 -1.23 15.72 -13.66
N LEU A 205 -1.85 15.73 -12.47
CA LEU A 205 -3.11 16.42 -12.24
C LEU A 205 -3.00 17.93 -12.46
N TYR A 206 -1.96 18.57 -11.92
CA TYR A 206 -1.74 19.99 -12.10
C TYR A 206 -1.21 20.32 -13.50
N GLY A 207 -0.47 19.42 -14.15
CA GLY A 207 -0.13 19.54 -15.57
C GLY A 207 -1.37 19.63 -16.45
N VAL A 208 -2.36 18.74 -16.26
CA VAL A 208 -3.65 18.81 -16.95
C VAL A 208 -4.41 20.11 -16.61
N ALA A 209 -4.32 20.60 -15.37
CA ALA A 209 -4.93 21.88 -14.99
C ALA A 209 -4.29 23.09 -15.70
N VAL A 210 -2.98 23.06 -15.93
CA VAL A 210 -2.28 24.07 -16.75
C VAL A 210 -2.75 23.99 -18.19
N MET A 211 -2.79 22.79 -18.79
CA MET A 211 -3.27 22.59 -20.16
C MET A 211 -4.67 23.18 -20.36
N ARG A 212 -5.60 22.89 -19.43
CA ARG A 212 -6.97 23.43 -19.47
C ARG A 212 -7.00 24.96 -19.33
N SER A 213 -6.19 25.53 -18.45
CA SER A 213 -6.09 26.99 -18.29
C SER A 213 -5.60 27.68 -19.57
N VAL A 214 -4.72 27.04 -20.35
CA VAL A 214 -4.29 27.56 -21.67
C VAL A 214 -5.41 27.45 -22.71
N LEU A 215 -6.12 26.33 -22.74
CA LEU A 215 -7.25 26.12 -23.66
C LEU A 215 -8.41 27.10 -23.43
N GLU A 216 -8.74 27.36 -22.16
CA GLU A 216 -9.77 28.34 -21.77
C GLU A 216 -9.42 29.77 -22.24
N GLU A 217 -8.12 30.12 -22.25
CA GLU A 217 -7.65 31.42 -22.73
C GLU A 217 -7.88 31.58 -24.25
N LYS A 218 -7.75 30.50 -25.02
CA LYS A 218 -7.97 30.51 -26.47
C LYS A 218 -9.46 30.65 -26.84
N THR A 219 -10.37 30.23 -25.95
CA THR A 219 -11.81 30.22 -26.20
C THR A 219 -12.55 31.43 -25.63
N ASN A 220 -11.92 32.24 -24.76
CA ASN A 220 -12.58 33.33 -24.05
C ASN A 220 -12.30 34.72 -24.67
N ARG A 221 -13.36 35.44 -25.05
CA ARG A 221 -13.26 36.79 -25.63
C ARG A 221 -12.56 37.81 -24.71
N ILE A 222 -12.63 37.61 -23.40
CA ILE A 222 -11.95 38.47 -22.41
C ILE A 222 -10.43 38.23 -22.42
N ALA A 223 -10.00 36.99 -22.65
CA ALA A 223 -8.60 36.61 -22.75
C ALA A 223 -7.91 37.23 -23.97
N GLU A 224 -8.61 37.33 -25.10
CA GLU A 224 -8.12 37.98 -26.32
C GLU A 224 -7.75 39.46 -26.08
N VAL A 225 -8.57 40.17 -25.30
CA VAL A 225 -8.32 41.56 -24.89
C VAL A 225 -7.16 41.67 -23.89
N LEU A 226 -6.95 40.66 -23.05
CA LEU A 226 -5.79 40.64 -22.13
C LEU A 226 -4.48 40.38 -22.86
N MET A 227 -4.47 39.51 -23.88
CA MET A 227 -3.31 39.24 -24.72
C MET A 227 -2.89 40.45 -25.58
N SER A 228 -3.83 41.31 -25.99
CA SER A 228 -3.48 42.55 -26.69
C SER A 228 -2.77 43.57 -25.79
N THR A 229 -2.85 43.40 -24.47
CA THR A 229 -2.29 44.31 -23.47
C THR A 229 -1.02 43.77 -22.80
N ILE A 230 -0.81 42.44 -22.80
CA ILE A 230 0.29 41.78 -22.07
C ILE A 230 1.02 40.76 -22.98
N ARG A 231 2.36 40.72 -22.90
CA ARG A 231 3.19 39.73 -23.61
C ARG A 231 2.78 38.29 -23.27
N ALA A 232 2.67 37.43 -24.29
CA ALA A 232 2.28 36.03 -24.15
C ALA A 232 3.15 35.23 -23.14
N SER A 233 4.46 35.49 -23.10
CA SER A 233 5.37 34.82 -22.14
C SER A 233 5.04 35.15 -20.68
N HIS A 234 4.61 36.38 -20.39
CA HIS A 234 4.20 36.80 -19.05
C HIS A 234 2.87 36.18 -18.64
N LEU A 235 1.95 36.03 -19.60
CA LEU A 235 0.66 35.36 -19.38
C LEU A 235 0.86 33.89 -19.05
N MET A 236 1.68 33.18 -19.85
CA MET A 236 1.99 31.76 -19.65
C MET A 236 2.73 31.51 -18.34
N ALA A 237 3.75 32.33 -18.03
CA ALA A 237 4.45 32.23 -16.75
C ALA A 237 3.49 32.47 -15.56
N GLY A 238 2.60 33.47 -15.68
CA GLY A 238 1.58 33.74 -14.66
C GLY A 238 0.63 32.58 -14.44
N LYS A 239 0.17 31.91 -15.51
CA LYS A 239 -0.68 30.72 -15.44
C LYS A 239 0.03 29.53 -14.80
N ILE A 240 1.22 29.19 -15.29
CA ILE A 240 1.99 28.04 -14.77
C ILE A 240 2.31 28.25 -13.29
N ILE A 241 2.78 29.44 -12.90
CA ILE A 241 3.11 29.75 -11.50
C ILE A 241 1.84 29.82 -10.64
N GLY A 242 0.75 30.40 -11.14
CA GLY A 242 -0.54 30.46 -10.42
C GLY A 242 -1.11 29.09 -10.11
N VAL A 243 -1.13 28.20 -11.12
CA VAL A 243 -1.56 26.80 -10.95
C VAL A 243 -0.57 26.03 -10.06
N GLY A 244 0.73 26.20 -10.24
CA GLY A 244 1.75 25.58 -9.40
C GLY A 244 1.69 26.01 -7.94
N SER A 245 1.32 27.27 -7.67
CA SER A 245 1.11 27.77 -6.32
C SER A 245 -0.03 27.05 -5.60
N ALA A 246 -1.08 26.66 -6.33
CA ALA A 246 -2.16 25.84 -5.77
C ALA A 246 -1.67 24.44 -5.40
N ALA A 247 -0.81 23.82 -6.23
CA ALA A 247 -0.20 22.53 -5.90
C ALA A 247 0.66 22.60 -4.63
N VAL A 248 1.46 23.66 -4.48
CA VAL A 248 2.25 23.90 -3.26
C VAL A 248 1.32 24.07 -2.04
N ALA A 249 0.24 24.86 -2.17
CA ALA A 249 -0.73 25.03 -1.10
C ALA A 249 -1.37 23.70 -0.69
N GLN A 250 -1.70 22.83 -1.65
CA GLN A 250 -2.26 21.51 -1.38
C GLN A 250 -1.27 20.62 -0.60
N VAL A 251 0.01 20.60 -0.97
CA VAL A 251 1.05 19.86 -0.23
C VAL A 251 1.19 20.41 1.20
N LEU A 252 1.18 21.74 1.38
CA LEU A 252 1.23 22.36 2.71
C LEU A 252 0.02 21.98 3.58
N ILE A 253 -1.17 21.90 2.98
CA ILE A 253 -2.38 21.45 3.69
C ILE A 253 -2.21 20.00 4.14
N TRP A 254 -1.67 19.11 3.31
CA TRP A 254 -1.42 17.72 3.70
C TRP A 254 -0.40 17.62 4.83
N VAL A 255 0.73 18.33 4.73
CA VAL A 255 1.72 18.39 5.82
C VAL A 255 1.08 18.87 7.12
N ALA A 256 0.23 19.90 7.07
CA ALA A 256 -0.47 20.41 8.24
C ALA A 256 -1.47 19.39 8.82
N ILE A 257 -2.29 18.74 7.98
CA ILE A 257 -3.24 17.71 8.42
C ILE A 257 -2.49 16.56 9.09
N THR A 258 -1.44 16.05 8.45
CA THR A 258 -0.68 14.92 8.99
C THR A 258 0.06 15.29 10.26
N ALA A 259 0.62 16.49 10.37
CA ALA A 259 1.23 16.99 11.59
C ALA A 259 0.22 17.06 12.76
N VAL A 260 -1.01 17.52 12.49
CA VAL A 260 -2.09 17.52 13.49
C VAL A 260 -2.43 16.10 13.92
N VAL A 261 -2.59 15.16 12.98
CA VAL A 261 -2.89 13.76 13.28
C VAL A 261 -1.81 13.12 14.14
N VAL A 262 -0.52 13.32 13.80
CA VAL A 262 0.61 12.82 14.60
C VAL A 262 0.63 13.47 15.99
N SER A 263 0.38 14.77 16.10
CA SER A 263 0.36 15.44 17.42
C SER A 263 -0.75 14.95 18.36
N GLN A 264 -1.78 14.30 17.80
CA GLN A 264 -2.93 13.78 18.54
C GLN A 264 -2.92 12.25 18.64
N SER A 265 -1.89 11.55 18.14
CA SER A 265 -1.83 10.09 18.10
C SER A 265 -2.05 9.46 19.47
N ASP A 266 -1.45 10.03 20.52
CA ASP A 266 -1.57 9.52 21.89
C ASP A 266 -2.99 9.62 22.45
N ARG A 267 -3.78 10.61 21.97
CA ARG A 267 -5.17 10.84 22.39
C ARG A 267 -6.17 10.04 21.56
N LEU A 268 -5.84 9.80 20.30
CA LEU A 268 -6.66 9.02 19.39
C LEU A 268 -6.55 7.51 19.66
N GLY A 269 -5.51 7.08 20.39
CA GLY A 269 -5.23 5.70 20.76
C GLY A 269 -4.42 4.96 19.69
N GLU A 270 -3.82 3.81 20.05
CA GLU A 270 -3.01 2.96 19.16
C GLU A 270 -3.74 2.58 17.86
N GLY A 271 -5.07 2.62 17.92
CA GLY A 271 -5.92 2.72 16.77
C GLY A 271 -5.35 3.67 15.70
N PHE A 272 -5.34 4.98 15.90
CA PHE A 272 -5.13 5.92 14.79
C PHE A 272 -3.65 6.09 14.37
N ALA A 273 -2.83 5.07 14.61
CA ALA A 273 -1.49 5.00 14.06
C ALA A 273 -1.53 5.14 12.52
N LEU A 274 -0.73 6.07 12.01
CA LEU A 274 -0.56 6.23 10.57
C LEU A 274 0.21 5.02 10.02
N PRO A 275 0.00 4.64 8.75
CA PRO A 275 0.80 3.60 8.13
C PRO A 275 2.29 3.92 8.23
N GLU A 276 3.12 2.91 8.51
CA GLU A 276 4.59 3.06 8.61
C GLU A 276 5.20 3.87 7.46
N PRO A 277 4.80 3.68 6.18
CA PRO A 277 5.35 4.48 5.09
C PRO A 277 5.06 5.99 5.20
N VAL A 278 3.90 6.35 5.75
CA VAL A 278 3.52 7.75 5.98
C VAL A 278 4.31 8.32 7.16
N MET A 279 4.49 7.54 8.22
CA MET A 279 5.29 7.94 9.38
C MET A 279 6.76 8.14 9.02
N GLN A 280 7.33 7.23 8.22
CA GLN A 280 8.70 7.35 7.74
C GLN A 280 8.89 8.56 6.82
N ALA A 281 7.87 8.88 6.00
CA ALA A 281 7.89 10.09 5.17
C ALA A 281 7.95 11.39 6.01
N LEU A 282 7.29 11.44 7.16
CA LEU A 282 7.30 12.59 8.07
C LEU A 282 8.60 12.73 8.87
N ARG A 283 9.21 11.59 9.20
CA ARG A 283 10.49 11.53 9.93
C ARG A 283 11.70 11.81 9.02
N MET A 284 11.48 11.97 7.71
CA MET A 284 12.57 12.29 6.78
C MET A 284 13.34 13.52 7.23
N ASP A 285 14.65 13.47 6.96
CA ASP A 285 15.50 14.63 7.17
C ASP A 285 15.01 15.84 6.35
N LEU A 286 15.12 17.03 6.94
CA LEU A 286 14.75 18.30 6.32
C LEU A 286 15.48 18.49 4.99
N ALA A 287 16.75 18.08 4.90
CA ALA A 287 17.52 18.14 3.65
C ALA A 287 16.88 17.30 2.54
N THR A 288 16.47 16.06 2.87
CA THR A 288 15.76 15.17 1.94
C THR A 288 14.40 15.74 1.57
N GLY A 289 13.66 16.29 2.53
CA GLY A 289 12.38 16.95 2.28
C GLY A 289 12.51 18.15 1.33
N VAL A 290 13.53 18.99 1.53
CA VAL A 290 13.84 20.14 0.65
C VAL A 290 14.23 19.65 -0.74
N LEU A 291 15.05 18.60 -0.85
CA LEU A 291 15.45 18.02 -2.14
C LEU A 291 14.23 17.47 -2.90
N LEU A 292 13.34 16.74 -2.23
CA LEU A 292 12.12 16.20 -2.81
C LEU A 292 11.16 17.31 -3.24
N PHE A 293 11.05 18.38 -2.46
CA PHE A 293 10.24 19.55 -2.81
C PHE A 293 10.81 20.27 -4.04
N LEU A 294 12.13 20.41 -4.13
CA LEU A 294 12.80 21.00 -5.29
C LEU A 294 12.65 20.12 -6.53
N PHE A 295 12.76 18.79 -6.36
CA PHE A 295 12.50 17.82 -7.42
C PHE A 295 11.06 17.89 -7.91
N PHE A 296 10.09 17.99 -7.00
CA PHE A 296 8.68 18.22 -7.33
C PHE A 296 8.49 19.52 -8.12
N LEU A 297 9.08 20.64 -7.68
CA LEU A 297 8.95 21.92 -8.38
C LEU A 297 9.53 21.86 -9.79
N LEU A 298 10.74 21.32 -9.96
CA LEU A 298 11.38 21.17 -11.26
C LEU A 298 10.58 20.24 -12.18
N GLY A 299 10.15 19.09 -11.68
CA GLY A 299 9.30 18.15 -12.40
C GLY A 299 7.97 18.78 -12.78
N PHE A 300 7.33 19.51 -11.86
CA PHE A 300 6.11 20.25 -12.12
C PHE A 300 6.29 21.27 -13.25
N PHE A 301 7.30 22.15 -13.19
CA PHE A 301 7.51 23.16 -14.24
C PHE A 301 7.81 22.52 -15.59
N LEU A 302 8.59 21.44 -15.63
CA LEU A 302 8.87 20.69 -16.86
C LEU A 302 7.57 20.14 -17.48
N TYR A 303 6.80 19.39 -16.71
CA TYR A 303 5.55 18.80 -17.20
C TYR A 303 4.50 19.86 -17.51
N ALA A 304 4.34 20.87 -16.67
CA ALA A 304 3.44 21.99 -16.91
C ALA A 304 3.76 22.71 -18.23
N SER A 305 5.04 22.87 -18.58
CA SER A 305 5.43 23.46 -19.86
C SER A 305 5.03 22.58 -21.04
N ILE A 306 5.21 21.26 -20.93
CA ILE A 306 4.78 20.29 -21.95
C ILE A 306 3.25 20.32 -22.11
N PHE A 307 2.51 20.26 -21.00
CA PHE A 307 1.06 20.32 -21.01
C PHE A 307 0.53 21.66 -21.53
N ALA A 308 1.19 22.77 -21.21
CA ALA A 308 0.87 24.08 -21.75
C ALA A 308 1.08 24.13 -23.28
N MET A 309 2.17 23.52 -23.77
CA MET A 309 2.43 23.40 -25.20
C MET A 309 1.35 22.59 -25.92
N VAL A 310 0.93 21.45 -25.35
CA VAL A 310 -0.18 20.64 -25.87
C VAL A 310 -1.47 21.46 -25.88
N GLY A 311 -1.77 22.18 -24.80
CA GLY A 311 -2.96 23.04 -24.71
C GLY A 311 -2.95 24.24 -25.65
N ALA A 312 -1.77 24.69 -26.09
CA ALA A 312 -1.64 25.74 -27.10
C ALA A 312 -1.77 25.20 -28.53
N ALA A 313 -1.33 23.96 -28.77
CA ALA A 313 -1.35 23.32 -30.09
C ALA A 313 -2.75 22.87 -30.52
N VAL A 314 -3.60 22.51 -29.56
CA VAL A 314 -5.03 22.17 -29.76
C VAL A 314 -5.86 23.46 -29.81
#